data_AF-A0A0F9ARR1-F1
#
_entry.id   AF-A0A0F9ARR1-F1
#
_cell.length_a   1.000
_cell.length_b   1.000
_cell.length_c   1.000
_cell.angle_alpha   90.00
_cell.angle_beta   90.00
_cell.angle_gamma   90.00
#
_symmetry.space_group_name_H-M   'P 1'
#
loop_
_entity.id
_entity.type
_entity.pdbx_description
1 polymer ?
#
loop_
_entity_poly.entity_id
_entity_poly.type
_entity_poly.pdbx_seq_one_letter_code
_entity_poly.pdbx_strand_id
1 'polypeptide(L)'
;MIKAVVFDLDGTLVDSVPWHEEAFNRALQDVCGFRLGEYENKETFTGKLTKDKLRILQDQSRVEAGQFDDIVRRKKEHLQQVIAHMAHVDDSGEA
;
A
#
# COMPACT_ATOMS: atom_id res chain seq x y z
N MET A 1 -23.69 28.89 3.43
CA MET A 1 -23.83 28.19 2.14
C MET A 1 -22.47 27.64 1.75
N ILE A 2 -22.34 26.33 1.53
CA ILE A 2 -21.10 25.69 1.10
C ILE A 2 -20.94 25.90 -0.41
N LYS A 3 -19.74 26.26 -0.88
CA LYS A 3 -19.46 26.58 -2.29
C LYS A 3 -18.74 25.46 -3.06
N ALA A 4 -18.06 24.56 -2.35
CA ALA A 4 -17.34 23.43 -2.94
C ALA A 4 -17.10 22.35 -1.87
N VAL A 5 -16.88 21.12 -2.35
CA VAL A 5 -16.43 19.97 -1.56
C VAL A 5 -15.24 19.35 -2.28
N VAL A 6 -14.19 19.01 -1.53
CA VAL A 6 -13.00 18.31 -2.02
C VAL A 6 -12.97 16.95 -1.34
N PHE A 7 -12.91 15.89 -2.13
CA PHE A 7 -12.85 14.52 -1.63
C PHE A 7 -11.42 14.01 -1.69
N ASP A 8 -11.01 13.30 -0.64
CA ASP A 8 -9.82 12.46 -0.69
C ASP A 8 -10.08 11.24 -1.57
N LEU A 9 -9.04 10.59 -2.08
CA LEU A 9 -9.18 9.36 -2.85
C LEU A 9 -9.27 8.15 -1.91
N ASP A 10 -8.20 7.93 -1.14
CA ASP A 10 -8.01 6.74 -0.32
C ASP A 10 -8.96 6.73 0.88
N GLY A 11 -9.78 5.68 1.00
CA GLY A 11 -10.73 5.53 2.11
C GLY A 11 -11.94 6.48 2.05
N THR A 12 -12.06 7.30 1.00
CA THR A 12 -13.22 8.16 0.74
C THR A 12 -13.91 7.78 -0.56
N LEU A 13 -13.19 7.85 -1.69
CA LEU A 13 -13.74 7.48 -3.00
C LEU A 13 -13.45 6.01 -3.35
N VAL A 14 -12.37 5.44 -2.82
CA VAL A 14 -11.98 4.05 -3.10
C VAL A 14 -11.45 3.34 -1.86
N ASP A 15 -11.69 2.03 -1.76
CA ASP A 15 -10.95 1.16 -0.84
C ASP A 15 -9.62 0.74 -1.48
N SER A 16 -8.56 1.49 -1.16
CA SER A 16 -7.22 1.25 -1.68
C SER A 16 -6.34 0.39 -0.76
N VAL A 17 -6.85 -0.05 0.40
CA VAL A 17 -6.07 -0.89 1.34
C VAL A 17 -5.48 -2.11 0.63
N PRO A 18 -6.23 -2.90 -0.16
CA PRO A 18 -5.69 -4.06 -0.85
C PRO A 18 -4.58 -3.69 -1.85
N TRP A 19 -4.69 -2.52 -2.50
CA TRP A 19 -3.70 -2.07 -3.47
C TRP A 19 -2.37 -1.74 -2.78
N HIS A 20 -2.44 -1.08 -1.63
CA HIS A 20 -1.26 -0.73 -0.85
C HIS A 20 -0.58 -1.96 -0.24
N GLU A 21 -1.36 -2.95 0.20
CA GLU A 21 -0.84 -4.21 0.73
C GLU A 21 -0.13 -5.03 -0.35
N GLU A 22 -0.75 -5.22 -1.52
CA GLU A 22 -0.13 -5.97 -2.60
C GLU A 22 1.10 -5.25 -3.15
N ALA A 23 1.06 -3.93 -3.31
CA ALA A 23 2.22 -3.16 -3.76
C ALA A 23 3.41 -3.25 -2.79
N PHE A 24 3.14 -3.26 -1.48
CA PHE A 24 4.19 -3.42 -0.47
C PHE A 24 4.75 -4.86 -0.46
N ASN A 25 3.89 -5.87 -0.57
CA ASN A 25 4.32 -7.27 -0.68
C ASN A 25 5.15 -7.54 -1.93
N ARG A 26 4.81 -6.94 -3.08
CA ARG A 26 5.65 -7.02 -4.29
C ARG A 26 7.02 -6.38 -4.07
N ALA A 27 7.07 -5.21 -3.45
CA ALA A 27 8.34 -4.55 -3.17
C ALA A 27 9.23 -5.36 -2.21
N LEU A 28 8.67 -5.97 -1.16
CA LEU A 28 9.41 -6.85 -0.26
C LEU A 28 9.87 -8.13 -0.96
N GLN A 29 9.05 -8.68 -1.87
CA GLN A 29 9.42 -9.86 -2.64
C GLN A 29 10.60 -9.56 -3.58
N ASP A 30 10.59 -8.39 -4.23
CA ASP A 30 11.64 -7.97 -5.16
C ASP A 30 12.97 -7.65 -4.47
N VAL A 31 12.93 -7.02 -3.29
CA VAL A 31 14.14 -6.53 -2.61
C VAL A 31 14.66 -7.53 -1.56
N CYS A 32 13.77 -8.19 -0.84
CA CYS A 32 14.10 -9.02 0.33
C CYS A 32 13.72 -10.50 0.14
N GLY A 33 13.02 -10.85 -0.95
CA GLY A 33 12.69 -12.24 -1.26
C GLY A 33 11.52 -12.83 -0.47
N PHE A 34 10.73 -12.01 0.25
CA PHE A 34 9.60 -12.50 1.04
C PHE A 34 8.34 -11.63 0.90
N ARG A 35 7.20 -12.19 1.32
CA ARG A 35 5.91 -11.49 1.45
C ARG A 35 5.41 -11.55 2.89
N LEU A 36 4.63 -10.55 3.31
CA LEU A 36 3.88 -10.58 4.55
C LEU A 36 2.65 -11.47 4.39
N GLY A 37 2.34 -12.25 5.43
CA GLY A 37 1.11 -13.04 5.48
C GLY A 37 -0.12 -12.14 5.69
N GLU A 38 -1.30 -12.59 5.28
CA GLU A 38 -2.55 -11.83 5.42
C GLU A 38 -2.85 -11.46 6.89
N TYR A 39 -2.67 -12.40 7.80
CA TYR A 39 -2.87 -12.16 9.24
C TYR A 39 -1.91 -11.09 9.77
N GLU A 40 -0.64 -11.17 9.36
CA GLU A 40 0.39 -10.22 9.76
C GLU A 40 0.11 -8.82 9.22
N ASN A 41 -0.28 -8.73 7.94
CA ASN A 41 -0.71 -7.48 7.32
C ASN A 41 -1.86 -6.85 8.12
N LYS A 42 -2.90 -7.64 8.40
CA LYS A 42 -4.11 -7.17 9.07
C LYS A 42 -3.84 -6.67 10.49
N GLU A 43 -3.19 -7.48 11.31
CA GLU A 43 -3.01 -7.19 12.74
C GLU A 43 -1.89 -6.17 13.01
N THR A 44 -0.79 -6.26 12.28
CA THR A 44 0.44 -5.51 12.60
C THR A 44 0.65 -4.31 11.69
N PHE A 45 0.25 -4.39 10.42
CA PHE A 45 0.67 -3.41 9.41
C PHE A 45 -0.45 -2.56 8.83
N THR A 46 -1.72 -2.88 9.04
CA THR A 46 -2.85 -2.07 8.58
C THR A 46 -2.75 -0.64 9.13
N GLY A 47 -2.98 0.35 8.27
CA GLY A 47 -3.00 1.77 8.66
C GLY A 47 -1.63 2.39 9.00
N LYS A 48 -0.53 1.63 8.98
CA LYS A 48 0.82 2.17 9.23
C LYS A 48 1.46 2.74 7.97
N LEU A 49 2.23 3.83 8.14
CA LEU A 49 3.06 4.37 7.06
C LEU A 49 4.13 3.36 6.66
N THR A 50 4.50 3.33 5.37
CA THR A 50 5.53 2.42 4.85
C THR A 50 6.84 2.49 5.65
N LYS A 51 7.26 3.69 6.07
CA LYS A 51 8.47 3.88 6.89
C LYS A 51 8.37 3.19 8.26
N ASP A 52 7.20 3.22 8.89
CA ASP A 52 6.97 2.56 10.17
C ASP A 52 6.92 1.04 10.01
N LYS A 53 6.30 0.55 8.92
CA LYS A 53 6.35 -0.88 8.58
C LYS A 53 7.79 -1.37 8.42
N LEU A 54 8.62 -0.61 7.68
CA LEU A 54 10.03 -0.94 7.46
C LEU A 54 10.84 -0.93 8.75
N ARG A 55 10.59 0.00 9.68
CA ARG A 55 11.20 0.00 11.02
C ARG A 55 10.84 -1.25 11.81
N ILE A 56 9.57 -1.65 11.84
CA ILE A 56 9.14 -2.89 12.49
C ILE A 56 9.85 -4.10 11.87
N LEU A 57 9.96 -4.15 10.54
CA LEU A 57 10.65 -5.24 9.84
C LEU A 57 12.17 -5.23 10.09
N GLN A 58 12.77 -4.05 10.28
CA GLN A 58 14.16 -3.90 10.69
C GLN A 58 14.38 -4.42 12.11
N ASP A 59 13.51 -4.06 13.05
CA ASP A 59 13.56 -4.56 14.44
C ASP A 59 13.41 -6.09 14.49
N GLN A 60 12.66 -6.66 13.53
CA GLN A 60 12.51 -8.10 13.33
C GLN A 60 13.67 -8.75 12.55
N SER A 61 14.71 -7.98 12.16
CA SER A 61 15.85 -8.44 11.35
C SER A 61 15.47 -9.03 9.97
N ARG A 62 14.35 -8.56 9.40
CA ARG A 62 13.86 -8.99 8.07
C ARG A 62 14.24 -8.03 6.95
N VAL A 63 14.50 -6.77 7.28
CA VAL A 63 14.88 -5.72 6.32
C VAL A 63 16.02 -4.89 6.89
N GLU A 64 17.02 -4.59 6.07
CA GLU A 64 18.14 -3.72 6.45
C GLU A 64 17.84 -2.25 6.12
N ALA A 65 18.39 -1.32 6.91
CA ALA A 65 18.19 0.13 6.69
C ALA A 65 18.60 0.58 5.28
N GLY A 66 19.64 -0.05 4.70
CA GLY A 66 20.10 0.24 3.34
C GLY A 66 19.08 -0.12 2.25
N GLN A 67 18.08 -0.95 2.54
CA GLN A 67 17.04 -1.38 1.60
C GLN A 67 15.80 -0.47 1.61
N PHE A 68 15.68 0.45 2.57
CA PHE A 68 14.45 1.21 2.80
C PHE A 68 14.04 2.05 1.58
N ASP A 69 14.99 2.80 1.02
CA ASP A 69 14.71 3.68 -0.12
C ASP A 69 14.33 2.87 -1.36
N ASP A 70 14.95 1.69 -1.55
CA ASP A 70 14.64 0.82 -2.67
C ASP A 70 13.23 0.23 -2.52
N ILE A 71 12.86 -0.25 -1.33
CA ILE A 71 11.51 -0.77 -1.06
C ILE A 71 10.45 0.32 -1.22
N VAL A 72 10.70 1.55 -0.73
CA VAL A 72 9.77 2.67 -0.89
C VAL A 72 9.57 3.01 -2.37
N ARG A 73 10.66 3.04 -3.15
CA ARG A 73 10.61 3.30 -4.58
C ARG A 73 9.84 2.21 -5.33
N ARG A 74 10.19 0.93 -5.11
CA ARG A 74 9.52 -0.23 -5.71
C ARG A 74 8.04 -0.29 -5.35
N LYS A 75 7.69 -0.01 -4.09
CA LYS A 75 6.28 0.04 -3.65
C LYS A 75 5.49 1.08 -4.42
N LYS A 76 6.08 2.24 -4.74
CA LYS A 76 5.42 3.28 -5.53
C LYS A 76 5.18 2.83 -6.99
N GLU A 77 6.18 2.20 -7.60
CA GLU A 77 6.07 1.63 -8.95
C GLU A 77 4.99 0.55 -9.02
N HIS A 78 4.98 -0.39 -8.06
CA HIS A 78 3.96 -1.43 -8.00
C HIS A 78 2.57 -0.89 -7.70
N LEU A 79 2.45 0.16 -6.87
CA LEU A 79 1.14 0.75 -6.59
C LEU A 79 0.48 1.26 -7.89
N GLN A 80 1.25 1.92 -8.76
CA GLN A 80 0.73 2.38 -10.04
C GLN A 80 0.27 1.22 -10.93
N GLN A 81 1.04 0.13 -10.96
CA GLN A 81 0.69 -1.08 -11.72
C GLN A 81 -0.57 -1.76 -11.16
N VAL A 82 -0.68 -1.85 -9.83
CA VAL A 82 -1.81 -2.46 -9.14
C VAL A 82 -3.08 -1.64 -9.38
N ILE A 83 -3.02 -0.32 -9.24
CA ILE A 83 -4.14 0.58 -9.56
C ILE A 83 -4.57 0.40 -11.02
N ALA A 84 -3.62 0.43 -11.97
CA ALA A 84 -3.94 0.27 -13.39
C ALA A 84 -4.60 -1.08 -13.73
N HIS A 85 -4.38 -2.11 -12.91
CA HIS A 85 -4.95 -3.44 -13.12
C HIS A 85 -6.24 -3.69 -12.35
N MET A 86 -6.39 -3.11 -11.15
CA MET A 86 -7.49 -3.40 -10.22
C MET A 86 -8.57 -2.31 -10.19
N ALA A 87 -8.23 -1.08 -10.56
CA ALA A 87 -9.20 0.01 -10.56
C ALA A 87 -10.23 -0.23 -11.67
N HIS A 88 -11.50 -0.11 -11.29
CA HIS A 88 -12.62 -0.10 -12.21
C HIS A 88 -13.52 1.07 -11.84
N VAL A 89 -14.19 1.63 -12.84
CA VAL A 89 -15.24 2.61 -12.60
C VAL A 89 -16.46 1.85 -12.11
N ASP A 90 -17.12 2.40 -11.10
CA ASP A 90 -18.39 1.87 -10.65
C ASP A 90 -19.47 2.28 -11.67
N ASP A 91 -19.84 1.34 -12.54
CA ASP A 91 -20.88 1.53 -13.57
C ASP A 91 -22.31 1.52 -12.98
N SER A 92 -22.47 1.32 -11.66
CA SER A 92 -23.78 1.33 -11.01
C SER A 92 -24.39 2.73 -10.82
N GLY A 93 -23.69 3.77 -11.29
CA GLY A 93 -24.17 5.15 -11.33
C GLY A 93 -25.22 5.41 -12.41
N GLU A 94 -26.41 4.83 -12.29
CA GLU A 94 -27.62 5.49 -12.80
C GLU A 94 -27.91 6.68 -11.87
N ALA A 95 -27.76 7.89 -12.40
CA ALA A 95 -28.24 9.12 -11.78
C ALA A 95 -29.73 9.35 -12.11
#